data_AF-A0A519CXI7-F1
#
_entry.id   AF-A0A519CXI7-F1
#
_cell.length_a   1.000
_cell.length_b   1.000
_cell.length_c   1.000
_cell.angle_alpha   90.00
_cell.angle_beta   90.00
_cell.angle_gamma   90.00
#
_symmetry.space_group_name_H-M   'P 1'
#
loop_
_entity.id
_entity.type
_entity.pdbx_description
1 polymer ?
#
loop_
_entity_poly.entity_id
_entity_poly.type
_entity_poly.pdbx_seq_one_letter_code
_entity_poly.pdbx_strand_id
1 'polypeptide(L)'
;QVGNSTLDRFGCIDQDGDGLSDRGDACPEDAGNSTRDQLGCPDTDMDGWSDLGDGFPDDPLRWADLDKDGVEDSVDDFPFDPTQWVDSDGDGMGDNPMGIGADKFPDDVTQWGDIDGDGYGDNQAGNNPDAFFTDSTQWSDSDGDGYGDNPAGRLYDLFPNNPTQWEDNDGDGLGDNLAGTDADPYLNDFDNDGYNDSIDILPKLASPGDLDNDGCMDENDTFPADAKECRDFDGDGVGDNEDTDDDGDGWADTDEMRLGTDPFSSAEEPVETFELVMPGTAIGLGAWDLIGMLGGIPLGFWILIGLVTRNGRTKTYERRLFEARTEEELSEISDAYEWSLMWKMVGPHQALRLERIRSNLEVKFNQMLQPDSGIDQTSMVETSCRN
;
A
#
# COMPACT_ATOMS: atom_id res chain seq x y z
N GLN A 1 54.06 86.18 -13.11
CA GLN A 1 55.33 85.47 -12.83
C GLN A 1 55.85 84.97 -14.16
N VAL A 2 57.18 84.91 -14.34
CA VAL A 2 57.75 84.07 -15.39
C VAL A 2 57.71 82.68 -14.79
N GLY A 3 56.98 81.76 -15.41
CA GLY A 3 56.92 80.39 -14.92
C GLY A 3 58.02 79.52 -15.54
N ASN A 4 58.05 78.25 -15.14
CA ASN A 4 59.13 77.29 -15.31
C ASN A 4 58.79 76.12 -16.26
N SER A 5 57.58 76.05 -16.80
CA SER A 5 57.18 75.00 -17.74
C SER A 5 58.10 74.94 -18.97
N THR A 6 58.40 73.72 -19.42
CA THR A 6 59.37 73.42 -20.49
C THR A 6 58.87 72.47 -21.59
N LEU A 7 57.74 71.79 -21.40
CA LEU A 7 57.24 70.76 -22.32
C LEU A 7 56.07 71.24 -23.20
N ASP A 8 55.17 72.07 -22.67
CA ASP A 8 54.03 72.63 -23.43
C ASP A 8 54.17 74.16 -23.68
N ARG A 9 53.62 75.01 -22.80
CA ARG A 9 53.59 76.46 -22.91
C ARG A 9 54.78 77.03 -22.16
N PHE A 10 55.91 77.13 -22.84
CA PHE A 10 57.16 77.67 -22.28
C PHE A 10 56.97 78.96 -21.46
N GLY A 11 57.41 78.94 -20.20
CA GLY A 11 57.42 80.10 -19.32
C GLY A 11 56.12 80.39 -18.56
N CYS A 12 55.19 79.42 -18.52
CA CYS A 12 53.99 79.43 -17.68
C CYS A 12 54.25 78.74 -16.33
N ILE A 13 53.37 78.99 -15.35
CA ILE A 13 53.49 78.39 -14.01
C ILE A 13 53.36 76.87 -14.16
N ASP A 14 54.24 76.16 -13.47
CA ASP A 14 54.41 74.71 -13.39
C ASP A 14 54.70 74.44 -11.90
N GLN A 15 53.66 74.05 -11.18
CA GLN A 15 53.64 74.02 -9.71
C GLN A 15 54.39 72.82 -9.11
N ASP A 16 54.33 71.66 -9.76
CA ASP A 16 54.93 70.40 -9.30
C ASP A 16 56.28 70.08 -9.97
N GLY A 17 56.62 70.77 -11.06
CA GLY A 17 57.93 70.74 -11.70
C GLY A 17 58.14 69.60 -12.68
N ASP A 18 57.08 68.99 -13.20
CA ASP A 18 57.13 67.92 -14.21
C ASP A 18 57.47 68.44 -15.62
N GLY A 19 57.40 69.76 -15.81
CA GLY A 19 57.70 70.46 -17.04
C GLY A 19 56.47 70.89 -17.85
N LEU A 20 55.25 70.49 -17.47
CA LEU A 20 54.00 70.97 -18.04
C LEU A 20 53.49 72.20 -17.27
N SER A 21 52.79 73.10 -17.98
CA SER A 21 52.13 74.23 -17.31
C SER A 21 50.88 73.79 -16.56
N ASP A 22 50.48 74.42 -15.46
CA ASP A 22 49.28 74.07 -14.67
C ASP A 22 47.96 74.01 -15.49
N ARG A 23 47.95 74.65 -16.66
CA ARG A 23 46.79 74.66 -17.58
C ARG A 23 46.85 73.56 -18.64
N GLY A 24 48.04 73.00 -18.87
CA GLY A 24 48.33 71.92 -19.81
C GLY A 24 48.48 70.57 -19.13
N ASP A 25 48.71 70.58 -17.82
CA ASP A 25 48.75 69.45 -16.93
C ASP A 25 47.35 69.13 -16.38
N ALA A 26 46.99 67.85 -16.41
CA ALA A 26 45.76 67.32 -15.84
C ALA A 26 45.86 67.09 -14.32
N CYS A 27 47.07 66.99 -13.77
CA CYS A 27 47.37 66.84 -12.34
C CYS A 27 48.36 67.92 -11.82
N PRO A 28 47.98 69.22 -11.79
CA PRO A 28 48.90 70.34 -11.49
C PRO A 28 49.61 70.34 -10.12
N GLU A 29 49.28 69.43 -9.22
CA GLU A 29 49.89 69.31 -7.90
C GLU A 29 50.76 68.05 -7.74
N ASP A 30 50.68 67.11 -8.69
CA ASP A 30 51.27 65.77 -8.62
C ASP A 30 52.10 65.50 -9.86
N ALA A 31 53.42 65.69 -9.75
CA ALA A 31 54.33 65.54 -10.88
C ALA A 31 54.27 64.14 -11.49
N GLY A 32 54.06 64.06 -12.80
CA GLY A 32 53.95 62.81 -13.52
C GLY A 32 54.45 62.85 -14.96
N ASN A 33 54.20 61.76 -15.69
CA ASN A 33 54.75 61.53 -17.02
C ASN A 33 53.78 60.80 -17.95
N SER A 34 52.52 60.64 -17.55
CA SER A 34 51.48 60.09 -18.41
C SER A 34 51.37 60.89 -19.71
N THR A 35 51.01 60.24 -20.81
CA THR A 35 50.99 60.85 -22.16
C THR A 35 49.73 60.58 -22.98
N ARG A 36 48.88 59.62 -22.58
CA ARG A 36 47.73 59.18 -23.39
C ARG A 36 46.40 59.78 -22.96
N ASP A 37 46.11 59.79 -21.67
CA ASP A 37 44.84 60.25 -21.10
C ASP A 37 45.02 61.58 -20.35
N GLN A 38 45.39 61.55 -19.08
CA GLN A 38 45.49 62.69 -18.20
C GLN A 38 46.94 63.17 -18.17
N LEU A 39 47.36 63.86 -19.25
CA LEU A 39 48.73 64.35 -19.46
C LEU A 39 49.31 65.05 -18.21
N GLY A 40 50.47 64.62 -17.75
CA GLY A 40 51.18 65.19 -16.57
C GLY A 40 50.86 64.51 -15.25
N CYS A 41 49.90 63.59 -15.22
CA CYS A 41 49.61 62.79 -14.03
C CYS A 41 50.62 61.65 -13.80
N PRO A 42 50.74 61.15 -12.55
CA PRO A 42 51.56 59.98 -12.23
C PRO A 42 51.21 58.77 -13.11
N ASP A 43 52.25 58.08 -13.58
CA ASP A 43 52.22 56.87 -14.41
C ASP A 43 53.30 55.92 -13.88
N THR A 44 52.87 54.96 -13.06
CA THR A 44 53.73 54.13 -12.21
C THR A 44 54.52 53.10 -13.02
N ASP A 45 53.94 52.56 -14.10
CA ASP A 45 54.54 51.51 -14.91
C ASP A 45 55.12 51.99 -16.26
N MET A 46 54.88 53.24 -16.62
CA MET A 46 55.39 53.94 -17.80
C MET A 46 54.82 53.46 -19.14
N ASP A 47 53.59 52.98 -19.15
CA ASP A 47 52.89 52.56 -20.38
C ASP A 47 52.25 53.74 -21.16
N GLY A 48 52.18 54.89 -20.48
CA GLY A 48 51.69 56.17 -20.97
C GLY A 48 50.28 56.54 -20.50
N TRP A 49 49.54 55.67 -19.82
CA TRP A 49 48.29 56.01 -19.13
C TRP A 49 48.59 56.49 -17.70
N SER A 50 47.72 57.34 -17.16
CA SER A 50 47.85 57.79 -15.78
C SER A 50 47.35 56.73 -14.80
N ASP A 51 47.92 56.64 -13.60
CA ASP A 51 47.50 55.71 -12.53
C ASP A 51 45.99 55.76 -12.21
N LEU A 52 45.33 56.89 -12.49
CA LEU A 52 43.89 57.10 -12.30
C LEU A 52 43.03 56.58 -13.45
N GLY A 53 43.56 56.60 -14.67
CA GLY A 53 42.88 56.16 -15.90
C GLY A 53 43.29 54.76 -16.35
N ASP A 54 44.31 54.19 -15.73
CA ASP A 54 44.84 52.87 -15.98
C ASP A 54 44.10 51.81 -15.13
N GLY A 55 43.57 50.78 -15.80
CA GLY A 55 42.97 49.61 -15.15
C GLY A 55 43.98 48.74 -14.39
N PHE A 56 45.25 48.77 -14.79
CA PHE A 56 46.36 48.02 -14.21
C PHE A 56 47.60 48.90 -13.96
N PRO A 57 47.58 49.84 -12.99
CA PRO A 57 48.64 50.85 -12.80
C PRO A 57 50.07 50.33 -12.52
N ASP A 58 50.25 49.03 -12.30
CA ASP A 58 51.53 48.39 -12.02
C ASP A 58 52.00 47.48 -13.18
N ASP A 59 51.24 47.36 -14.29
CA ASP A 59 51.48 46.41 -15.38
C ASP A 59 51.55 47.10 -16.76
N PRO A 60 52.76 47.35 -17.29
CA PRO A 60 52.94 48.21 -18.45
C PRO A 60 52.49 47.61 -19.79
N LEU A 61 51.85 46.43 -19.75
CA LEU A 61 51.30 45.75 -20.90
C LEU A 61 49.77 45.82 -20.98
N ARG A 62 49.09 46.22 -19.90
CA ARG A 62 47.63 46.20 -19.79
C ARG A 62 47.16 47.54 -19.24
N TRP A 63 46.13 48.12 -19.83
CA TRP A 63 45.67 49.46 -19.40
C TRP A 63 44.15 49.65 -19.33
N ALA A 64 43.38 48.75 -19.96
CA ALA A 64 41.93 48.88 -20.07
C ALA A 64 41.23 47.77 -19.27
N ASP A 65 40.40 48.18 -18.31
CA ASP A 65 39.55 47.32 -17.47
C ASP A 65 38.27 48.12 -17.16
N LEU A 66 37.28 48.00 -18.04
CA LEU A 66 36.12 48.89 -18.07
C LEU A 66 35.14 48.62 -16.93
N ASP A 67 34.95 47.36 -16.56
CA ASP A 67 34.02 46.94 -15.51
C ASP A 67 34.69 46.63 -14.16
N LYS A 68 36.03 46.62 -14.12
CA LYS A 68 36.88 46.53 -12.93
C LYS A 68 36.86 45.18 -12.27
N ASP A 69 36.79 44.11 -13.07
CA ASP A 69 36.86 42.74 -12.60
C ASP A 69 38.31 42.20 -12.51
N GLY A 70 39.28 42.96 -13.06
CA GLY A 70 40.70 42.63 -13.07
C GLY A 70 41.17 41.83 -14.29
N VAL A 71 40.32 41.66 -15.30
CA VAL A 71 40.64 41.14 -16.63
C VAL A 71 40.77 42.32 -17.60
N GLU A 72 41.69 42.23 -18.55
CA GLU A 72 41.87 43.32 -19.51
C GLU A 72 40.84 43.23 -20.63
N ASP A 73 40.22 44.36 -21.00
CA ASP A 73 39.18 44.47 -22.05
C ASP A 73 39.52 43.75 -23.37
N SER A 74 40.80 43.57 -23.69
CA SER A 74 41.25 42.94 -24.95
C SER A 74 41.20 41.41 -24.94
N VAL A 75 41.18 40.81 -23.75
CA VAL A 75 41.12 39.36 -23.53
C VAL A 75 39.89 38.94 -22.72
N ASP A 76 39.13 39.91 -22.22
CA ASP A 76 37.84 39.73 -21.57
C ASP A 76 36.75 39.52 -22.63
N ASP A 77 36.08 38.36 -22.58
CA ASP A 77 34.97 38.05 -23.47
C ASP A 77 33.70 38.87 -23.12
N PHE A 78 33.62 39.41 -21.89
CA PHE A 78 32.52 40.23 -21.39
C PHE A 78 32.97 41.58 -20.77
N PRO A 79 33.53 42.53 -21.54
CA PRO A 79 34.14 43.78 -21.03
C PRO A 79 33.22 44.80 -20.31
N PHE A 80 31.96 44.44 -20.08
CA PHE A 80 30.98 45.29 -19.42
C PHE A 80 30.23 44.57 -18.27
N ASP A 81 30.53 43.29 -18.04
CA ASP A 81 29.93 42.48 -16.98
C ASP A 81 31.02 42.03 -16.01
N PRO A 82 31.17 42.70 -14.85
CA PRO A 82 32.25 42.41 -13.92
C PRO A 82 32.11 41.07 -13.19
N THR A 83 31.14 40.26 -13.58
CA THR A 83 30.88 38.94 -13.03
C THR A 83 31.21 37.82 -14.01
N GLN A 84 31.57 38.13 -15.26
CA GLN A 84 31.90 37.17 -16.31
C GLN A 84 33.14 37.65 -17.08
N TRP A 85 33.98 36.73 -17.54
CA TRP A 85 35.21 37.10 -18.27
C TRP A 85 35.73 36.04 -19.25
N VAL A 86 35.12 34.85 -19.30
CA VAL A 86 35.45 33.77 -20.25
C VAL A 86 34.17 33.25 -20.87
N ASP A 87 34.19 33.06 -22.19
CA ASP A 87 33.20 32.33 -22.99
C ASP A 87 33.92 31.16 -23.70
N SER A 88 33.90 29.97 -23.09
CA SER A 88 34.73 28.85 -23.56
C SER A 88 34.27 28.28 -24.91
N ASP A 89 32.96 28.29 -25.19
CA ASP A 89 32.39 27.66 -26.38
C ASP A 89 31.84 28.67 -27.43
N GLY A 90 31.77 29.95 -27.07
CA GLY A 90 31.45 31.06 -27.96
C GLY A 90 29.95 31.29 -28.16
N ASP A 91 29.10 30.88 -27.22
CA ASP A 91 27.65 31.04 -27.30
C ASP A 91 27.15 32.39 -26.75
N GLY A 92 28.04 33.17 -26.13
CA GLY A 92 27.75 34.46 -25.53
C GLY A 92 27.27 34.41 -24.09
N MET A 93 27.41 33.26 -23.41
CA MET A 93 27.14 33.06 -21.99
C MET A 93 28.46 32.84 -21.25
N GLY A 94 28.59 33.37 -20.03
CA GLY A 94 29.87 33.39 -19.34
C GLY A 94 30.10 32.18 -18.44
N ASP A 95 31.30 31.63 -18.44
CA ASP A 95 31.66 30.39 -17.73
C ASP A 95 31.66 30.51 -16.20
N ASN A 96 31.75 31.72 -15.64
CA ASN A 96 31.88 31.88 -14.20
C ASN A 96 30.55 31.49 -13.52
N PRO A 97 30.50 30.41 -12.72
CA PRO A 97 29.24 29.92 -12.15
C PRO A 97 28.62 30.87 -11.12
N MET A 98 29.40 31.83 -10.62
CA MET A 98 28.93 32.88 -9.71
C MET A 98 28.49 34.15 -10.43
N GLY A 99 28.70 34.23 -11.74
CA GLY A 99 28.33 35.37 -12.54
C GLY A 99 26.86 35.40 -12.91
N ILE A 100 26.42 36.56 -13.38
CA ILE A 100 25.06 36.74 -13.90
C ILE A 100 24.99 36.03 -15.25
N GLY A 101 23.90 35.29 -15.49
CA GLY A 101 23.74 34.55 -16.74
C GLY A 101 24.83 33.50 -16.95
N ALA A 102 25.34 32.92 -15.87
CA ALA A 102 26.37 31.89 -15.95
C ALA A 102 25.92 30.71 -16.79
N ASP A 103 26.79 30.31 -17.70
CA ASP A 103 26.60 29.14 -18.53
C ASP A 103 26.61 27.85 -17.68
N LYS A 104 25.60 27.00 -17.92
CA LYS A 104 25.48 25.68 -17.31
C LYS A 104 26.22 24.60 -18.09
N PHE A 105 26.53 24.83 -19.36
CA PHE A 105 27.24 23.91 -20.23
C PHE A 105 28.41 24.59 -20.97
N PRO A 106 29.49 24.99 -20.27
CA PRO A 106 30.64 25.76 -20.84
C PRO A 106 31.40 25.12 -22.01
N ASP A 107 31.04 23.90 -22.41
CA ASP A 107 31.67 23.13 -23.48
C ASP A 107 30.68 22.85 -24.65
N ASP A 108 29.42 23.28 -24.56
CA ASP A 108 28.37 23.05 -25.57
C ASP A 108 27.68 24.34 -25.99
N VAL A 109 28.18 24.92 -27.09
CA VAL A 109 27.67 26.15 -27.72
C VAL A 109 26.17 26.17 -28.05
N THR A 110 25.50 25.02 -27.95
CA THR A 110 24.07 24.88 -28.22
C THR A 110 23.20 24.85 -26.96
N GLN A 111 23.78 24.74 -25.77
CA GLN A 111 23.08 24.66 -24.49
C GLN A 111 23.70 25.62 -23.48
N TRP A 112 22.88 26.38 -22.75
CA TRP A 112 23.39 27.33 -21.75
C TRP A 112 22.60 27.38 -20.45
N GLY A 113 21.37 26.89 -20.46
CA GLY A 113 20.44 26.91 -19.33
C GLY A 113 20.12 25.50 -18.85
N ASP A 114 19.98 25.35 -17.54
CA ASP A 114 19.53 24.14 -16.84
C ASP A 114 18.73 24.61 -15.61
N ILE A 115 17.42 24.76 -15.79
CA ILE A 115 16.53 25.36 -14.78
C ILE A 115 16.36 24.45 -13.57
N ASP A 116 16.28 23.14 -13.77
CA ASP A 116 15.95 22.18 -12.71
C ASP A 116 17.16 21.41 -12.16
N GLY A 117 18.30 21.54 -12.83
CA GLY A 117 19.60 21.08 -12.35
C GLY A 117 19.88 19.60 -12.62
N ASP A 118 19.24 19.00 -13.63
CA ASP A 118 19.40 17.60 -13.97
C ASP A 118 20.58 17.29 -14.90
N GLY A 119 21.19 18.33 -15.48
CA GLY A 119 22.31 18.25 -16.38
C GLY A 119 21.94 18.06 -17.85
N TYR A 120 20.69 18.31 -18.23
CA TYR A 120 20.23 18.44 -19.61
C TYR A 120 19.87 19.90 -19.91
N GLY A 121 20.12 20.34 -21.14
CA GLY A 121 20.03 21.75 -21.48
C GLY A 121 18.63 22.18 -21.92
N ASP A 122 18.16 23.33 -21.41
CA ASP A 122 16.81 23.86 -21.67
C ASP A 122 16.59 24.30 -23.14
N ASN A 123 17.66 24.50 -23.92
CA ASN A 123 17.52 25.00 -25.28
C ASN A 123 17.10 23.88 -26.24
N GLN A 124 15.80 23.83 -26.53
CA GLN A 124 15.18 22.86 -27.45
C GLN A 124 15.78 22.81 -28.86
N ALA A 125 16.48 23.85 -29.30
CA ALA A 125 17.15 23.87 -30.60
C ALA A 125 18.58 23.31 -30.57
N GLY A 126 19.11 23.03 -29.37
CA GLY A 126 20.47 22.53 -29.18
C GLY A 126 20.58 21.02 -29.19
N ASN A 127 21.76 20.53 -28.84
CA ASN A 127 22.02 19.10 -28.72
C ASN A 127 21.42 18.58 -27.41
N ASN A 128 20.82 17.39 -27.45
CA ASN A 128 20.29 16.71 -26.27
C ASN A 128 19.47 17.62 -25.34
N PRO A 129 18.46 18.34 -25.89
CA PRO A 129 17.67 19.25 -25.08
C PRO A 129 16.85 18.47 -24.05
N ASP A 130 16.66 19.08 -22.89
CA ASP A 130 15.77 18.62 -21.86
C ASP A 130 14.31 18.74 -22.33
N ALA A 131 13.59 17.63 -22.47
CA ALA A 131 12.17 17.64 -22.80
C ALA A 131 11.29 18.23 -21.66
N PHE A 132 11.76 18.22 -20.41
CA PHE A 132 11.03 18.58 -19.21
C PHE A 132 11.78 19.55 -18.29
N PHE A 133 12.04 20.77 -18.77
CA PHE A 133 12.75 21.90 -18.11
C PHE A 133 12.35 22.31 -16.66
N THR A 134 11.42 21.61 -16.00
CA THR A 134 11.04 21.83 -14.60
C THR A 134 10.99 20.57 -13.74
N ASP A 135 11.17 19.39 -14.35
CA ASP A 135 11.13 18.11 -13.65
C ASP A 135 12.49 17.43 -13.77
N SER A 136 13.38 17.69 -12.81
CA SER A 136 14.75 17.18 -12.80
C SER A 136 14.88 15.65 -12.69
N THR A 137 13.75 14.94 -12.69
CA THR A 137 13.72 13.49 -12.75
C THR A 137 13.47 12.94 -14.15
N GLN A 138 13.14 13.79 -15.12
CA GLN A 138 12.82 13.44 -16.50
C GLN A 138 13.51 14.41 -17.46
N TRP A 139 14.13 13.91 -18.52
CA TRP A 139 14.80 14.77 -19.53
C TRP A 139 14.54 14.36 -20.98
N SER A 140 13.91 13.21 -21.20
CA SER A 140 13.71 12.60 -22.51
C SER A 140 12.25 12.20 -22.68
N ASP A 141 11.70 12.47 -23.85
CA ASP A 141 10.35 12.09 -24.29
C ASP A 141 10.48 11.57 -25.72
N SER A 142 10.56 10.24 -25.87
CA SER A 142 10.95 9.62 -27.13
C SER A 142 9.84 9.65 -28.18
N ASP A 143 8.58 9.65 -27.76
CA ASP A 143 7.43 9.62 -28.66
C ASP A 143 6.58 10.90 -28.64
N GLY A 144 6.84 11.81 -27.71
CA GLY A 144 6.28 13.15 -27.67
C GLY A 144 4.89 13.21 -27.03
N ASP A 145 4.56 12.29 -26.14
CA ASP A 145 3.26 12.24 -25.47
C ASP A 145 3.18 13.09 -24.19
N GLY A 146 4.33 13.59 -23.72
CA GLY A 146 4.45 14.42 -22.53
C GLY A 146 4.70 13.65 -21.23
N TYR A 147 5.01 12.35 -21.30
CA TYR A 147 5.55 11.55 -20.20
C TYR A 147 7.01 11.22 -20.48
N GLY A 148 7.81 11.16 -19.43
CA GLY A 148 9.26 11.08 -19.60
C GLY A 148 9.80 9.65 -19.59
N ASP A 149 10.78 9.35 -20.44
CA ASP A 149 11.31 7.99 -20.63
C ASP A 149 12.14 7.44 -19.46
N ASN A 150 12.63 8.29 -18.54
CA ASN A 150 13.52 7.86 -17.46
C ASN A 150 12.77 7.04 -16.40
N PRO A 151 13.02 5.71 -16.27
CA PRO A 151 12.27 4.87 -15.33
C PRO A 151 12.53 5.15 -13.85
N ALA A 152 13.58 5.92 -13.54
CA ALA A 152 13.85 6.39 -12.18
C ALA A 152 13.10 7.69 -11.85
N GLY A 153 12.47 8.31 -12.85
CA GLY A 153 11.77 9.57 -12.71
C GLY A 153 10.32 9.41 -12.28
N ARG A 154 9.69 10.56 -12.01
CA ARG A 154 8.30 10.61 -11.55
C ARG A 154 7.37 10.56 -12.75
N LEU A 155 6.35 9.69 -12.67
CA LEU A 155 5.37 9.50 -13.75
C LEU A 155 6.08 9.21 -15.09
N TYR A 156 7.05 8.30 -15.03
CA TYR A 156 7.79 7.89 -16.21
C TYR A 156 6.87 7.10 -17.16
N ASP A 157 7.18 7.19 -18.44
CA ASP A 157 6.49 6.50 -19.50
C ASP A 157 6.84 5.00 -19.51
N LEU A 158 5.83 4.14 -19.30
CA LEU A 158 5.97 2.69 -19.42
C LEU A 158 6.04 2.20 -20.88
N PHE A 159 5.60 3.01 -21.84
CA PHE A 159 5.64 2.73 -23.27
C PHE A 159 6.37 3.81 -24.09
N PRO A 160 7.71 3.97 -23.96
CA PRO A 160 8.54 5.02 -24.60
C PRO A 160 8.52 5.16 -26.13
N ASN A 161 7.71 4.37 -26.83
CA ASN A 161 7.59 4.39 -28.28
C ASN A 161 6.13 4.43 -28.75
N ASN A 162 5.17 4.50 -27.84
CA ASN A 162 3.75 4.54 -28.14
C ASN A 162 3.15 5.84 -27.60
N PRO A 163 2.99 6.88 -28.46
CA PRO A 163 2.60 8.22 -28.01
C PRO A 163 1.13 8.33 -27.56
N THR A 164 0.47 7.20 -27.35
CA THR A 164 -0.90 7.11 -26.91
C THR A 164 -1.05 6.28 -25.63
N GLN A 165 0.03 5.71 -25.10
CA GLN A 165 0.04 4.91 -23.88
C GLN A 165 1.24 5.32 -23.04
N TRP A 166 1.06 5.46 -21.73
CA TRP A 166 2.13 5.85 -20.80
C TRP A 166 2.07 5.14 -19.44
N GLU A 167 0.96 4.44 -19.16
CA GLU A 167 0.64 3.82 -17.88
C GLU A 167 0.12 2.39 -18.14
N ASP A 168 0.50 1.47 -17.26
CA ASP A 168 0.13 0.04 -17.26
C ASP A 168 0.05 -0.40 -15.80
N ASN A 169 -1.17 -0.37 -15.24
CA ASN A 169 -1.34 -0.48 -13.80
C ASN A 169 -1.27 -1.93 -13.28
N ASP A 170 -1.77 -2.91 -14.03
CA ASP A 170 -1.65 -4.33 -13.68
C ASP A 170 -0.32 -4.95 -14.14
N GLY A 171 0.31 -4.38 -15.16
CA GLY A 171 1.59 -4.85 -15.68
C GLY A 171 1.45 -5.93 -16.75
N ASP A 172 0.31 -6.03 -17.43
CA ASP A 172 0.04 -7.01 -18.48
C ASP A 172 0.74 -6.66 -19.81
N GLY A 173 1.26 -5.44 -19.93
CA GLY A 173 1.95 -4.91 -21.10
C GLY A 173 1.03 -4.24 -22.12
N LEU A 174 -0.23 -3.99 -21.79
CA LEU A 174 -1.17 -3.15 -22.51
C LEU A 174 -1.35 -1.83 -21.76
N GLY A 175 -1.66 -0.76 -22.49
CA GLY A 175 -1.72 0.56 -21.89
C GLY A 175 -3.11 0.93 -21.38
N ASP A 176 -3.18 1.58 -20.22
CA ASP A 176 -4.41 1.96 -19.53
C ASP A 176 -5.25 3.01 -20.29
N ASN A 177 -4.65 3.76 -21.23
CA ASN A 177 -5.37 4.79 -21.97
C ASN A 177 -6.27 4.16 -23.05
N LEU A 178 -7.55 3.97 -22.71
CA LEU A 178 -8.59 3.43 -23.58
C LEU A 178 -8.80 4.18 -24.91
N ALA A 179 -8.31 5.41 -25.03
CA ALA A 179 -8.36 6.18 -26.28
C ALA A 179 -7.16 5.92 -27.21
N GLY A 180 -6.12 5.24 -26.73
CA GLY A 180 -4.87 4.98 -27.43
C GLY A 180 -4.87 3.71 -28.28
N THR A 181 -3.72 3.43 -28.88
CA THR A 181 -3.44 2.15 -29.56
C THR A 181 -2.98 1.12 -28.55
N ASP A 182 -3.32 -0.15 -28.79
CA ASP A 182 -2.99 -1.27 -27.88
C ASP A 182 -3.43 -1.02 -26.43
N ALA A 183 -4.62 -0.41 -26.31
CA ALA A 183 -5.24 -0.17 -25.02
C ALA A 183 -5.69 -1.47 -24.37
N ASP A 184 -5.50 -1.55 -23.06
CA ASP A 184 -5.93 -2.65 -22.22
C ASP A 184 -7.48 -2.81 -22.28
N PRO A 185 -7.99 -3.99 -22.69
CA PRO A 185 -9.42 -4.27 -22.70
C PRO A 185 -10.02 -4.40 -21.28
N TYR A 186 -9.24 -4.78 -20.27
CA TYR A 186 -9.67 -5.07 -18.91
C TYR A 186 -8.75 -4.42 -17.87
N LEU A 187 -9.05 -3.15 -17.54
CA LEU A 187 -8.24 -2.40 -16.58
C LEU A 187 -8.11 -3.09 -15.21
N ASN A 188 -6.87 -3.31 -14.77
CA ASN A 188 -6.51 -4.00 -13.52
C ASN A 188 -6.84 -5.51 -13.54
N ASP A 189 -6.60 -6.16 -14.66
CA ASP A 189 -6.76 -7.61 -14.89
C ASP A 189 -5.55 -8.10 -15.71
N PHE A 190 -4.53 -8.58 -14.99
CA PHE A 190 -3.23 -8.88 -15.58
C PHE A 190 -3.28 -10.00 -16.63
N ASP A 191 -4.21 -10.95 -16.53
CA ASP A 191 -4.30 -12.08 -17.46
C ASP A 191 -5.47 -12.00 -18.45
N ASN A 192 -6.26 -10.93 -18.34
CA ASN A 192 -7.34 -10.56 -19.24
C ASN A 192 -8.45 -11.63 -19.33
N ASP A 193 -8.76 -12.30 -18.23
CA ASP A 193 -9.84 -13.28 -18.15
C ASP A 193 -11.23 -12.68 -17.86
N GLY A 194 -11.27 -11.39 -17.51
CA GLY A 194 -12.47 -10.63 -17.21
C GLY A 194 -12.72 -10.40 -15.72
N TYR A 195 -11.84 -10.88 -14.84
CA TYR A 195 -11.90 -10.65 -13.40
C TYR A 195 -10.77 -9.71 -12.96
N ASN A 196 -11.13 -8.71 -12.14
CA ASN A 196 -10.14 -7.78 -11.62
C ASN A 196 -9.18 -8.50 -10.67
N ASP A 197 -7.89 -8.19 -10.74
CA ASP A 197 -6.81 -8.77 -9.91
C ASP A 197 -7.11 -8.78 -8.40
N SER A 198 -7.95 -7.86 -7.92
CA SER A 198 -8.31 -7.76 -6.49
C SER A 198 -9.32 -8.81 -6.03
N ILE A 199 -10.13 -9.37 -6.94
CA ILE A 199 -11.10 -10.43 -6.68
C ILE A 199 -10.71 -11.75 -7.34
N ASP A 200 -9.74 -11.73 -8.25
CA ASP A 200 -9.22 -12.94 -8.86
C ASP A 200 -8.31 -13.70 -7.87
N ILE A 201 -8.59 -14.99 -7.70
CA ILE A 201 -7.80 -15.91 -6.90
C ILE A 201 -6.46 -16.25 -7.57
N LEU A 202 -6.36 -16.11 -8.89
CA LEU A 202 -5.17 -16.36 -9.67
C LEU A 202 -4.88 -15.18 -10.61
N PRO A 203 -4.49 -13.98 -10.10
CA PRO A 203 -4.31 -12.75 -10.87
C PRO A 203 -3.23 -12.78 -11.97
N LYS A 204 -2.68 -13.94 -12.31
CA LYS A 204 -1.66 -14.13 -13.35
C LYS A 204 -1.96 -15.31 -14.24
N LEU A 205 -3.08 -15.99 -14.01
CA LEU A 205 -3.51 -17.15 -14.76
C LEU A 205 -5.04 -17.23 -14.78
N ALA A 206 -5.60 -17.10 -15.99
CA ALA A 206 -7.02 -17.14 -16.25
C ALA A 206 -7.78 -18.15 -15.38
N SER A 207 -8.72 -17.62 -14.62
CA SER A 207 -9.48 -18.24 -13.55
C SER A 207 -10.97 -17.91 -13.70
N PRO A 208 -11.87 -18.67 -13.05
CA PRO A 208 -13.30 -18.39 -13.06
C PRO A 208 -13.71 -17.25 -12.11
N GLY A 209 -12.78 -16.63 -11.38
CA GLY A 209 -13.06 -15.65 -10.33
C GLY A 209 -13.58 -16.24 -9.01
N ASP A 210 -13.70 -15.37 -8.01
CA ASP A 210 -14.28 -15.61 -6.68
C ASP A 210 -14.92 -14.29 -6.21
N LEU A 211 -16.19 -14.08 -6.61
CA LEU A 211 -16.85 -12.78 -6.57
C LEU A 211 -17.06 -12.25 -5.13
N ASP A 212 -17.20 -13.12 -4.14
CA ASP A 212 -17.37 -12.74 -2.74
C ASP A 212 -16.16 -13.05 -1.84
N ASN A 213 -15.11 -13.66 -2.40
CA ASN A 213 -13.81 -13.89 -1.80
C ASN A 213 -13.85 -14.82 -0.59
N ASP A 214 -14.62 -15.90 -0.69
CA ASP A 214 -14.71 -16.94 0.34
C ASP A 214 -13.89 -18.20 0.06
N GLY A 215 -13.26 -18.27 -1.12
CA GLY A 215 -12.42 -19.37 -1.57
C GLY A 215 -13.13 -20.40 -2.44
N CYS A 216 -14.43 -20.23 -2.71
CA CYS A 216 -15.20 -21.00 -3.67
C CYS A 216 -15.23 -20.29 -5.02
N MET A 217 -14.78 -20.97 -6.07
CA MET A 217 -14.74 -20.35 -7.41
C MET A 217 -16.16 -20.20 -7.96
N ASP A 218 -16.46 -19.07 -8.61
CA ASP A 218 -17.80 -18.75 -9.14
C ASP A 218 -18.41 -19.88 -10.00
N GLU A 219 -17.58 -20.66 -10.73
CA GLU A 219 -18.05 -21.77 -11.57
C GLU A 219 -18.60 -22.97 -10.78
N ASN A 220 -18.14 -23.14 -9.54
CA ASN A 220 -18.50 -24.24 -8.65
C ASN A 220 -19.24 -23.76 -7.39
N ASP A 221 -19.47 -22.46 -7.28
CA ASP A 221 -20.18 -21.84 -6.17
C ASP A 221 -21.66 -21.69 -6.51
N THR A 222 -22.52 -22.28 -5.69
CA THR A 222 -23.97 -22.14 -5.82
C THR A 222 -24.45 -20.75 -5.39
N PHE A 223 -23.70 -20.06 -4.53
CA PHE A 223 -23.99 -18.72 -4.02
C PHE A 223 -22.84 -17.72 -4.23
N PRO A 224 -22.48 -17.34 -5.48
CA PRO A 224 -21.33 -16.48 -5.79
C PRO A 224 -21.29 -15.06 -5.19
N ALA A 225 -22.27 -14.68 -4.38
CA ALA A 225 -22.36 -13.36 -3.78
C ALA A 225 -22.52 -13.40 -2.25
N ASP A 226 -22.53 -14.59 -1.66
CA ASP A 226 -22.61 -14.79 -0.21
C ASP A 226 -21.37 -15.55 0.29
N ALA A 227 -20.40 -14.79 0.80
CA ALA A 227 -19.10 -15.29 1.28
C ALA A 227 -19.16 -16.25 2.49
N LYS A 228 -20.35 -16.74 2.85
CA LYS A 228 -20.60 -17.71 3.89
C LYS A 228 -21.12 -19.02 3.33
N GLU A 229 -21.49 -19.11 2.07
CA GLU A 229 -22.16 -20.26 1.49
C GLU A 229 -21.53 -20.62 0.15
N CYS A 230 -21.19 -21.89 -0.04
CA CYS A 230 -20.65 -22.35 -1.33
C CYS A 230 -21.52 -23.41 -2.01
N ARG A 231 -22.32 -24.13 -1.23
CA ARG A 231 -22.98 -25.37 -1.64
C ARG A 231 -24.41 -25.39 -1.12
N ASP A 232 -25.24 -26.09 -1.88
CA ASP A 232 -26.68 -26.31 -1.69
C ASP A 232 -26.92 -27.76 -2.12
N PHE A 233 -26.78 -28.69 -1.18
CA PHE A 233 -26.71 -30.11 -1.52
C PHE A 233 -28.09 -30.69 -1.92
N ASP A 234 -29.19 -30.19 -1.36
CA ASP A 234 -30.55 -30.60 -1.72
C ASP A 234 -31.18 -29.74 -2.84
N GLY A 235 -30.62 -28.57 -3.13
CA GLY A 235 -31.02 -27.68 -4.21
C GLY A 235 -32.25 -26.81 -3.87
N ASP A 236 -32.54 -26.58 -2.59
CA ASP A 236 -33.70 -25.80 -2.15
C ASP A 236 -33.47 -24.27 -2.17
N GLY A 237 -32.21 -23.85 -2.33
CA GLY A 237 -31.76 -22.47 -2.42
C GLY A 237 -31.35 -21.83 -1.09
N VAL A 238 -31.30 -22.59 0.01
CA VAL A 238 -30.60 -22.25 1.25
C VAL A 238 -29.22 -22.92 1.21
N GLY A 239 -28.17 -22.23 1.67
CA GLY A 239 -26.83 -22.82 1.64
C GLY A 239 -26.58 -23.74 2.84
N ASP A 240 -25.73 -24.75 2.65
CA ASP A 240 -25.43 -25.80 3.65
C ASP A 240 -24.96 -25.24 5.02
N ASN A 241 -24.45 -24.00 5.13
CA ASN A 241 -24.06 -23.44 6.44
C ASN A 241 -25.24 -22.77 7.19
N GLU A 242 -26.32 -22.40 6.49
CA GLU A 242 -27.57 -21.88 7.07
C GLU A 242 -28.67 -22.95 7.12
N ASP A 243 -28.66 -23.93 6.22
CA ASP A 243 -29.58 -25.05 6.23
C ASP A 243 -29.33 -25.98 7.42
N THR A 244 -30.38 -26.71 7.79
CA THR A 244 -30.37 -27.66 8.90
C THR A 244 -30.67 -29.09 8.47
N ASP A 245 -30.90 -29.32 7.17
CA ASP A 245 -31.25 -30.60 6.52
C ASP A 245 -30.63 -30.60 5.11
N ASP A 246 -29.30 -30.68 5.04
CA ASP A 246 -28.50 -30.41 3.82
C ASP A 246 -28.84 -31.32 2.63
N ASP A 247 -29.47 -32.49 2.85
CA ASP A 247 -29.86 -33.42 1.79
C ASP A 247 -31.36 -33.55 1.54
N GLY A 248 -32.17 -32.82 2.31
CA GLY A 248 -33.61 -32.71 2.17
C GLY A 248 -34.37 -34.03 2.38
N ASP A 249 -33.79 -34.99 3.11
CA ASP A 249 -34.45 -36.27 3.41
C ASP A 249 -35.45 -36.19 4.58
N GLY A 250 -35.46 -35.06 5.28
CA GLY A 250 -36.34 -34.76 6.41
C GLY A 250 -35.73 -34.99 7.78
N TRP A 251 -34.44 -35.33 7.84
CA TRP A 251 -33.65 -35.42 9.07
C TRP A 251 -32.70 -34.24 9.18
N ALA A 252 -32.67 -33.60 10.36
CA ALA A 252 -31.75 -32.50 10.54
C ALA A 252 -30.30 -33.00 10.68
N ASP A 253 -29.31 -32.27 10.13
CA ASP A 253 -27.88 -32.66 10.14
C ASP A 253 -27.38 -32.96 11.56
N THR A 254 -27.90 -32.20 12.54
CA THR A 254 -27.56 -32.37 13.95
C THR A 254 -28.04 -33.71 14.51
N ASP A 255 -29.18 -34.23 14.04
CA ASP A 255 -29.71 -35.53 14.42
C ASP A 255 -28.99 -36.67 13.69
N GLU A 256 -28.65 -36.46 12.42
CA GLU A 256 -27.88 -37.40 11.61
C GLU A 256 -26.47 -37.59 12.13
N MET A 257 -25.75 -36.49 12.39
CA MET A 257 -24.42 -36.52 12.98
C MET A 257 -24.42 -37.19 14.36
N ARG A 258 -25.52 -37.05 15.12
CA ARG A 258 -25.71 -37.71 16.42
C ARG A 258 -25.95 -39.22 16.26
N LEU A 259 -26.63 -39.63 15.21
CA LEU A 259 -27.00 -41.03 14.93
C LEU A 259 -25.96 -41.75 14.05
N GLY A 260 -25.01 -41.00 13.50
CA GLY A 260 -23.86 -41.49 12.73
C GLY A 260 -24.16 -41.73 11.25
N THR A 261 -25.15 -41.03 10.69
CA THR A 261 -25.42 -40.97 9.24
C THR A 261 -24.76 -39.74 8.61
N ASP A 262 -24.65 -39.72 7.28
CA ASP A 262 -24.00 -38.65 6.50
C ASP A 262 -25.01 -37.55 6.14
N PRO A 263 -24.89 -36.31 6.67
CA PRO A 263 -25.84 -35.23 6.41
C PRO A 263 -25.97 -34.79 4.95
N PHE A 264 -25.02 -35.19 4.11
CA PHE A 264 -25.02 -34.91 2.68
C PHE A 264 -25.45 -36.14 1.88
N SER A 265 -26.34 -37.00 2.41
CA SER A 265 -26.73 -38.21 1.71
C SER A 265 -28.12 -38.73 2.06
N SER A 266 -29.11 -38.34 1.27
CA SER A 266 -30.52 -38.77 1.42
C SER A 266 -30.78 -40.28 1.29
N ALA A 267 -29.73 -41.08 1.08
CA ALA A 267 -29.77 -42.54 1.11
C ALA A 267 -29.43 -43.13 2.49
N GLU A 268 -28.85 -42.34 3.41
CA GLU A 268 -28.39 -42.76 4.72
C GLU A 268 -29.32 -42.25 5.84
N GLU A 269 -30.61 -42.62 5.82
CA GLU A 269 -31.54 -42.19 6.87
C GLU A 269 -31.29 -42.89 8.24
N PRO A 270 -31.45 -42.17 9.37
CA PRO A 270 -31.44 -42.78 10.69
C PRO A 270 -32.54 -43.84 10.89
N VAL A 271 -32.18 -44.98 11.49
CA VAL A 271 -33.15 -46.07 11.73
C VAL A 271 -34.05 -45.74 12.92
N GLU A 272 -35.32 -45.41 12.66
CA GLU A 272 -36.31 -45.25 13.72
C GLU A 272 -36.54 -46.57 14.50
N THR A 273 -36.41 -46.53 15.83
CA THR A 273 -36.68 -47.69 16.68
C THR A 273 -38.19 -47.91 16.84
N PHE A 274 -38.73 -49.04 16.37
CA PHE A 274 -40.16 -49.35 16.47
C PHE A 274 -40.59 -49.79 17.90
N GLU A 275 -41.77 -49.35 18.35
CA GLU A 275 -42.43 -49.78 19.59
C GLU A 275 -43.65 -50.65 19.28
N LEU A 276 -43.66 -51.91 19.73
CA LEU A 276 -44.80 -52.82 19.57
C LEU A 276 -45.78 -52.65 20.73
N VAL A 277 -46.90 -51.97 20.49
CA VAL A 277 -47.98 -51.82 21.47
C VAL A 277 -48.91 -53.04 21.43
N MET A 278 -49.00 -53.77 22.54
CA MET A 278 -49.90 -54.92 22.67
C MET A 278 -51.37 -54.46 22.73
N PRO A 279 -52.28 -54.95 21.85
CA PRO A 279 -53.67 -54.51 21.81
C PRO A 279 -54.38 -54.71 23.15
N GLY A 280 -54.95 -53.63 23.70
CA GLY A 280 -55.68 -53.65 24.98
C GLY A 280 -54.84 -53.43 26.24
N THR A 281 -53.55 -53.12 26.10
CA THR A 281 -52.67 -52.70 27.21
C THR A 281 -51.90 -51.44 26.85
N ALA A 282 -51.55 -50.61 27.84
CA ALA A 282 -50.67 -49.45 27.66
C ALA A 282 -49.18 -49.84 27.75
N ILE A 283 -48.83 -51.06 27.36
CA ILE A 283 -47.48 -51.61 27.48
C ILE A 283 -46.91 -51.75 26.07
N GLY A 284 -45.96 -50.89 25.73
CA GLY A 284 -45.11 -51.03 24.56
C GLY A 284 -43.88 -51.88 24.85
N LEU A 285 -43.55 -52.74 23.90
CA LEU A 285 -42.35 -53.56 23.88
C LEU A 285 -41.38 -52.97 22.86
N GLY A 286 -40.24 -52.46 23.32
CA GLY A 286 -39.17 -51.98 22.45
C GLY A 286 -38.28 -53.13 21.95
N ALA A 287 -37.40 -52.85 20.99
CA ALA A 287 -36.45 -53.83 20.44
C ALA A 287 -35.63 -54.55 21.53
N TRP A 288 -35.26 -53.85 22.61
CA TRP A 288 -34.53 -54.41 23.75
C TRP A 288 -35.35 -55.39 24.61
N ASP A 289 -36.68 -55.23 24.72
CA ASP A 289 -37.55 -56.20 25.40
C ASP A 289 -37.66 -57.52 24.62
N LEU A 290 -37.61 -57.45 23.29
CA LEU A 290 -37.63 -58.59 22.38
C LEU A 290 -36.34 -59.41 22.44
N ILE A 291 -35.18 -58.75 22.54
CA ILE A 291 -33.87 -59.39 22.75
C ILE A 291 -33.86 -60.13 24.10
N GLY A 292 -34.42 -59.52 25.16
CA GLY A 292 -34.56 -60.16 26.47
C GLY A 292 -35.46 -61.41 26.46
N MET A 293 -36.54 -61.41 25.66
CA MET A 293 -37.41 -62.57 25.49
C MET A 293 -36.76 -63.72 24.70
N LEU A 294 -35.99 -63.43 23.66
CA LEU A 294 -35.29 -64.44 22.85
C LEU A 294 -34.08 -65.06 23.58
N GLY A 295 -33.53 -64.37 24.58
CA GLY A 295 -32.45 -64.86 25.46
C GLY A 295 -32.87 -65.88 26.53
N GLY A 296 -34.14 -66.29 26.59
CA GLY A 296 -34.61 -67.38 27.44
C GLY A 296 -34.90 -67.01 28.91
N ILE A 297 -34.82 -65.73 29.28
CA ILE A 297 -35.23 -65.26 30.61
C ILE A 297 -36.71 -64.87 30.55
N PRO A 298 -37.60 -65.46 31.37
CA PRO A 298 -39.00 -65.07 31.39
C PRO A 298 -39.15 -63.57 31.69
N LEU A 299 -39.87 -62.84 30.83
CA LEU A 299 -40.07 -61.38 30.90
C LEU A 299 -40.44 -60.91 32.33
N GLY A 300 -41.29 -61.66 33.02
CA GLY A 300 -41.69 -61.35 34.39
C GLY A 300 -40.54 -61.39 35.42
N PHE A 301 -39.56 -62.28 35.25
CA PHE A 301 -38.39 -62.34 36.12
C PHE A 301 -37.43 -61.17 35.85
N TRP A 302 -37.27 -60.79 34.58
CA TRP A 302 -36.45 -59.64 34.19
C TRP A 302 -37.03 -58.32 34.70
N ILE A 303 -38.34 -58.10 34.51
CA ILE A 303 -39.05 -56.93 35.03
C ILE A 303 -38.98 -56.88 36.56
N LEU A 304 -39.09 -58.04 37.25
CA LEU A 304 -38.96 -58.10 38.70
C LEU A 304 -37.56 -57.68 39.17
N ILE A 305 -36.49 -58.15 38.50
CA ILE A 305 -35.12 -57.73 38.80
C ILE A 305 -34.96 -56.23 38.58
N GLY A 306 -35.50 -55.70 37.47
CA GLY A 306 -35.55 -54.26 37.21
C GLY A 306 -36.18 -53.51 38.38
N LEU A 307 -37.41 -53.87 38.77
CA LEU A 307 -38.14 -53.22 39.85
C LEU A 307 -37.42 -53.29 41.21
N VAL A 308 -36.79 -54.41 41.55
CA VAL A 308 -36.07 -54.58 42.82
C VAL A 308 -34.75 -53.81 42.85
N THR A 309 -34.01 -53.79 41.74
CA THR A 309 -32.69 -53.16 41.67
C THR A 309 -32.73 -51.67 41.31
N ARG A 310 -33.87 -51.20 40.78
CA ARG A 310 -34.12 -49.84 40.29
C ARG A 310 -33.69 -48.74 41.26
N ASN A 311 -34.12 -48.79 42.51
CA ASN A 311 -33.77 -47.76 43.50
C ASN A 311 -32.28 -47.74 43.85
N GLY A 312 -31.60 -48.90 43.82
CA GLY A 312 -30.15 -48.98 44.06
C GLY A 312 -29.34 -48.42 42.88
N ARG A 313 -29.76 -48.74 41.65
CA ARG A 313 -29.12 -48.26 40.43
C ARG A 313 -29.25 -46.75 40.27
N THR A 314 -30.45 -46.19 40.44
CA THR A 314 -30.65 -44.73 40.37
C THR A 314 -29.76 -43.97 41.35
N LYS A 315 -29.62 -44.45 42.60
CA LYS A 315 -28.72 -43.82 43.58
C LYS A 315 -27.24 -43.90 43.17
N THR A 316 -26.86 -44.97 42.48
CA THR A 316 -25.48 -45.14 42.00
C THR A 316 -25.19 -44.13 40.88
N TYR A 317 -26.12 -43.95 39.94
CA TYR A 317 -26.00 -42.94 38.88
C TYR A 317 -26.02 -41.52 39.43
N GLU A 318 -26.92 -41.23 40.37
CA GLU A 318 -26.97 -39.94 41.05
C GLU A 318 -25.63 -39.61 41.73
N ARG A 319 -25.01 -40.58 42.41
CA ARG A 319 -23.68 -40.38 43.02
C ARG A 319 -22.61 -40.12 41.97
N ARG A 320 -22.58 -40.89 40.88
CA ARG A 320 -21.61 -40.70 39.79
C ARG A 320 -21.74 -39.32 39.14
N LEU A 321 -22.97 -38.85 38.89
CA LEU A 321 -23.21 -37.51 38.35
C LEU A 321 -22.64 -36.42 39.27
N PHE A 322 -22.81 -36.54 40.59
CA PHE A 322 -22.23 -35.58 41.53
C PHE A 322 -20.71 -35.70 41.71
N GLU A 323 -20.11 -36.83 41.34
CA GLU A 323 -18.66 -37.07 41.42
C GLU A 323 -17.93 -36.68 40.13
N ALA A 324 -18.66 -36.49 39.01
CA ALA A 324 -18.11 -36.13 37.70
C ALA A 324 -17.45 -34.75 37.71
N ARG A 325 -16.36 -34.60 36.93
CA ARG A 325 -15.52 -33.39 36.89
C ARG A 325 -15.36 -32.79 35.50
N THR A 326 -15.80 -33.47 34.44
CA THR A 326 -15.73 -33.01 33.06
C THR A 326 -17.07 -33.27 32.35
N GLU A 327 -17.29 -32.57 31.22
CA GLU A 327 -18.48 -32.79 30.38
C GLU A 327 -18.46 -34.17 29.72
N GLU A 328 -17.28 -34.66 29.33
CA GLU A 328 -17.10 -36.02 28.81
C GLU A 328 -17.54 -37.09 29.83
N GLU A 329 -17.17 -36.94 31.11
CA GLU A 329 -17.60 -37.86 32.18
C GLU A 329 -19.12 -37.80 32.41
N LEU A 330 -19.73 -36.62 32.28
CA LEU A 330 -21.19 -36.47 32.38
C LEU A 330 -21.90 -37.19 31.22
N SER A 331 -21.37 -37.07 30.01
CA SER A 331 -21.91 -37.75 28.82
C SER A 331 -21.84 -39.27 28.97
N GLU A 332 -20.69 -39.81 29.40
CA GLU A 332 -20.53 -41.25 29.63
C GLU A 332 -21.51 -41.79 30.70
N ILE A 333 -21.76 -41.01 31.75
CA ILE A 333 -22.75 -41.38 32.77
C ILE A 333 -24.17 -41.30 32.22
N SER A 334 -24.45 -40.33 31.33
CA SER A 334 -25.73 -40.20 30.61
C SER A 334 -26.04 -41.45 29.84
N ASP A 335 -25.12 -41.84 28.96
CA ASP A 335 -25.21 -43.07 28.19
C ASP A 335 -25.51 -44.25 29.12
N ALA A 336 -24.74 -44.41 30.20
CA ALA A 336 -24.89 -45.54 31.10
C ALA A 336 -26.27 -45.63 31.80
N TYR A 337 -26.91 -44.52 32.14
CA TYR A 337 -28.26 -44.56 32.73
C TYR A 337 -29.37 -44.57 31.67
N GLU A 338 -29.14 -44.02 30.47
CA GLU A 338 -30.03 -44.12 29.31
C GLU A 338 -30.14 -45.57 28.86
N TRP A 339 -29.00 -46.27 28.73
CA TRP A 339 -28.96 -47.72 28.55
C TRP A 339 -29.76 -48.43 29.65
N SER A 340 -29.62 -48.04 30.92
CA SER A 340 -30.43 -48.62 31.99
C SER A 340 -31.93 -48.29 31.90
N LEU A 341 -32.31 -47.16 31.31
CA LEU A 341 -33.70 -46.82 31.03
C LEU A 341 -34.25 -47.70 29.90
N MET A 342 -33.49 -47.87 28.82
CA MET A 342 -33.83 -48.75 27.69
C MET A 342 -34.06 -50.20 28.16
N TRP A 343 -33.21 -50.68 29.07
CA TRP A 343 -33.34 -52.02 29.68
C TRP A 343 -34.40 -52.11 30.80
N LYS A 344 -35.20 -51.05 31.02
CA LYS A 344 -36.22 -50.94 32.09
C LYS A 344 -35.68 -51.20 33.51
N MET A 345 -34.37 -51.01 33.68
CA MET A 345 -33.67 -51.15 34.97
C MET A 345 -33.77 -49.87 35.81
N VAL A 346 -34.00 -48.73 35.17
CA VAL A 346 -34.36 -47.46 35.78
C VAL A 346 -35.73 -47.05 35.23
N GLY A 347 -36.60 -46.47 36.06
CA GLY A 347 -37.91 -46.04 35.59
C GLY A 347 -37.89 -44.65 34.95
N PRO A 348 -38.85 -44.30 34.08
CA PRO A 348 -38.90 -43.01 33.37
C PRO A 348 -38.83 -41.80 34.30
N HIS A 349 -39.59 -41.80 35.40
CA HIS A 349 -39.55 -40.71 36.38
C HIS A 349 -38.19 -40.57 37.08
N GLN A 350 -37.44 -41.67 37.23
CA GLN A 350 -36.10 -41.61 37.81
C GLN A 350 -35.07 -41.14 36.79
N ALA A 351 -35.22 -41.55 35.52
CA ALA A 351 -34.39 -41.04 34.43
C ALA A 351 -34.59 -39.53 34.25
N LEU A 352 -35.83 -39.02 34.21
CA LEU A 352 -36.13 -37.58 34.22
C LEU A 352 -35.47 -36.83 35.38
N ARG A 353 -35.38 -37.45 36.56
CA ARG A 353 -34.67 -36.87 37.69
C ARG A 353 -33.15 -36.85 37.47
N LEU A 354 -32.58 -37.91 36.91
CA LEU A 354 -31.15 -37.98 36.59
C LEU A 354 -30.79 -36.97 35.49
N GLU A 355 -31.60 -36.87 34.44
CA GLU A 355 -31.47 -35.85 33.38
C GLU A 355 -31.51 -34.44 33.94
N ARG A 356 -32.46 -34.15 34.83
CA ARG A 356 -32.50 -32.86 35.50
C ARG A 356 -31.23 -32.58 36.30
N ILE A 357 -30.63 -33.60 36.92
CA ILE A 357 -29.37 -33.42 37.67
C ILE A 357 -28.21 -33.19 36.69
N ARG A 358 -28.11 -33.97 35.62
CA ARG A 358 -27.12 -33.81 34.53
C ARG A 358 -27.16 -32.40 33.95
N SER A 359 -28.31 -31.95 33.45
CA SER A 359 -28.47 -30.63 32.83
C SER A 359 -28.08 -29.49 33.78
N ASN A 360 -28.43 -29.59 35.08
CA ASN A 360 -28.00 -28.58 36.07
C ASN A 360 -26.48 -28.58 36.31
N LEU A 361 -25.80 -29.72 36.15
CA LEU A 361 -24.35 -29.82 36.30
C LEU A 361 -23.63 -29.32 35.05
N GLU A 362 -24.15 -29.63 33.87
CA GLU A 362 -23.67 -29.15 32.58
C GLU A 362 -23.68 -27.62 32.48
N VAL A 363 -24.78 -26.97 32.92
CA VAL A 363 -24.83 -25.50 33.03
C VAL A 363 -23.75 -24.95 33.97
N LYS A 364 -23.43 -25.66 35.06
CA LYS A 364 -22.37 -25.24 35.98
C LYS A 364 -20.98 -25.42 35.40
N PHE A 365 -20.74 -26.48 34.62
CA PHE A 365 -19.46 -26.68 33.94
C PHE A 365 -19.22 -25.59 32.90
N ASN A 366 -20.24 -25.28 32.08
CA ASN A 366 -20.19 -24.19 31.13
C ASN A 366 -19.94 -22.82 31.79
N GLN A 367 -20.58 -22.53 32.93
CA GLN A 367 -20.33 -21.31 33.70
C GLN A 367 -18.93 -21.26 34.34
N MET A 368 -18.29 -22.39 34.62
CA MET A 368 -16.93 -22.43 35.18
C MET A 368 -15.85 -22.32 34.10
N LEU A 369 -16.14 -22.75 32.87
CA LEU A 369 -15.25 -22.67 31.72
C LEU A 369 -15.19 -21.26 31.09
N GLN A 370 -16.22 -20.44 31.30
CA GLN A 370 -16.22 -19.02 30.93
C GLN A 370 -16.38 -18.12 32.17
N PRO A 371 -15.30 -17.76 32.88
CA PRO A 371 -15.36 -16.67 33.83
C PRO A 371 -15.40 -15.36 33.02
N ASP A 372 -16.61 -14.82 32.87
CA ASP A 372 -16.92 -13.44 32.44
C ASP A 372 -17.00 -13.19 30.92
N SER A 373 -18.18 -13.44 30.34
CA SER A 373 -18.67 -12.70 29.16
C SER A 373 -20.18 -12.44 29.26
N GLY A 374 -20.66 -12.15 30.46
CA GLY A 374 -22.04 -11.73 30.71
C GLY A 374 -22.22 -10.24 30.48
N ILE A 375 -22.16 -9.78 29.24
CA ILE A 375 -22.81 -8.52 28.88
C ILE A 375 -24.32 -8.74 29.09
N ASP A 376 -24.84 -8.14 30.16
CA ASP A 376 -26.26 -8.05 30.47
C ASP A 376 -26.99 -7.27 29.36
N GLN A 377 -27.40 -7.95 28.28
CA GLN A 377 -28.17 -7.33 27.20
C GLN A 377 -29.61 -6.99 27.60
N THR A 378 -30.04 -7.30 28.83
CA THR A 378 -31.34 -6.85 29.35
C THR A 378 -31.36 -5.39 29.80
N SER A 379 -30.22 -4.70 29.88
CA SER A 379 -30.18 -3.27 30.21
C SER A 379 -30.28 -2.31 29.01
N MET A 380 -30.22 -2.80 27.77
CA MET A 380 -30.23 -1.94 26.56
C MET A 380 -31.63 -1.66 25.98
N VAL A 381 -32.70 -2.24 26.54
CA VAL A 381 -34.08 -2.00 26.05
C VAL A 381 -34.84 -0.94 26.88
N GLU A 382 -34.36 -0.57 28.07
CA GLU A 382 -35.07 0.42 28.93
C GLU A 382 -34.58 1.88 28.80
N THR A 383 -33.57 2.19 27.99
CA THR A 383 -33.06 3.58 27.86
C THR A 383 -33.44 4.30 26.57
N SER A 384 -34.25 3.70 25.69
CA SER A 384 -34.79 4.38 24.49
C SER A 384 -36.23 4.89 24.64
N CYS A 385 -36.76 4.95 25.87
CA CYS A 385 -38.04 5.58 26.18
C CYS A 385 -37.91 6.54 27.38
N ARG A 386 -36.97 7.48 27.29
CA ARG A 386 -36.97 8.77 28.01
C ARG A 386 -35.81 9.62 27.50
N ASN A 387 -36.04 10.33 26.40
CA ASN A 387 -35.70 11.75 26.21
C ASN A 387 -36.45 12.28 24.99
#